data_AF-W8AW88-F1
#
_entry.id   AF-W8AW88-F1
#
_cell.length_a   1.000
_cell.length_b   1.000
_cell.length_c   1.000
_cell.angle_alpha   90.00
_cell.angle_beta   90.00
_cell.angle_gamma   90.00
#
_symmetry.space_group_name_H-M   'P 1'
#
loop_
_entity.id
_entity.type
_entity.pdbx_description
1 polymer ?
#
loop_
_entity_poly.entity_id
_entity_poly.type
_entity_poly.pdbx_seq_one_letter_code
_entity_poly.pdbx_strand_id
1 'polypeptide(L)'
;MLVYLSFATELHCQFQIANIYTDMCLDSAATGTEMQSAVDPYPCHGQGGNQYWMLSKAGEIRRDEACLDYAGHDVILYPCHGSKGNQFWKYNQQKRQIRHGSSDKCLAISEKKDKVVMEECDSNQLRQQWKLENYDPSKL
;
A
#
# COMPACT_ATOMS: atom_id res chain seq x y z
N MET A 1 -22.89 -17.92 -12.19
CA MET A 1 -21.51 -18.40 -11.97
C MET A 1 -20.57 -17.86 -13.06
N LEU A 2 -20.52 -16.54 -13.29
CA LEU A 2 -19.60 -15.90 -14.25
C LEU A 2 -19.11 -14.52 -13.80
N VAL A 3 -19.57 -13.99 -12.66
CA VAL A 3 -19.21 -12.63 -12.21
C VAL A 3 -17.96 -12.63 -11.32
N TYR A 4 -17.61 -13.77 -10.71
CA TYR A 4 -16.42 -13.88 -9.84
C TYR A 4 -15.09 -13.98 -10.60
N LEU A 5 -15.10 -14.36 -11.89
CA LEU A 5 -13.88 -14.53 -12.67
C LEU A 5 -13.35 -13.24 -13.31
N SER A 6 -14.12 -12.14 -13.31
CA SER A 6 -13.71 -10.89 -13.96
C SER A 6 -12.81 -10.00 -13.10
N PHE A 7 -12.75 -10.20 -11.78
CA PHE A 7 -11.94 -9.36 -10.90
C PHE A 7 -10.48 -9.82 -10.80
N ALA A 8 -10.20 -11.11 -11.06
CA ALA A 8 -8.85 -11.67 -10.95
C ALA A 8 -7.89 -11.19 -12.06
N THR A 9 -8.42 -10.65 -13.16
CA THR A 9 -7.65 -10.24 -14.34
C THR A 9 -7.15 -8.79 -14.30
N GLU A 10 -7.48 -8.01 -13.27
CA GLU A 10 -7.15 -6.57 -13.16
C GLU A 10 -6.30 -6.21 -11.93
N LEU A 11 -5.49 -7.16 -11.40
CA LEU A 11 -4.79 -6.98 -10.13
C LEU A 11 -3.27 -7.05 -10.32
N HIS A 12 -2.57 -5.96 -9.92
CA HIS A 12 -1.22 -5.59 -10.41
C HIS A 12 -0.09 -5.77 -9.40
N CYS A 13 -0.45 -6.25 -8.22
CA CYS A 13 0.41 -6.75 -7.16
C CYS A 13 -0.57 -7.47 -6.23
N GLN A 14 -0.34 -8.73 -5.91
CA GLN A 14 -1.17 -9.49 -4.99
C GLN A 14 -0.22 -10.26 -4.10
N PHE A 15 0.03 -9.72 -2.90
CA PHE A 15 0.46 -10.41 -1.69
C PHE A 15 0.94 -9.34 -0.69
N GLN A 16 2.25 -9.26 -0.40
CA GLN A 16 2.81 -8.36 0.59
C GLN A 16 3.46 -7.13 -0.05
N ILE A 17 3.40 -6.01 0.68
CA ILE A 17 4.21 -4.81 0.43
C ILE A 17 5.26 -4.76 1.53
N ALA A 18 6.46 -5.25 1.22
CA ALA A 18 7.55 -5.39 2.16
C ALA A 18 8.52 -4.21 2.03
N ASN A 19 8.97 -3.64 3.13
CA ASN A 19 10.12 -2.75 3.10
C ASN A 19 11.38 -3.59 2.82
N ILE A 20 12.34 -3.09 2.03
CA ILE A 20 13.51 -3.91 1.65
C ILE A 20 14.66 -3.84 2.66
N TYR A 21 14.64 -2.89 3.57
CA TYR A 21 15.67 -2.66 4.59
C TYR A 21 15.36 -3.35 5.91
N THR A 22 14.11 -3.73 6.09
CA THR A 22 13.59 -4.35 7.30
C THR A 22 12.73 -5.53 6.92
N ASP A 23 12.61 -6.56 7.75
CA ASP A 23 11.66 -7.66 7.54
C ASP A 23 10.21 -7.27 7.89
N MET A 24 9.81 -6.02 7.59
CA MET A 24 8.51 -5.45 7.94
C MET A 24 7.67 -5.22 6.69
N CYS A 25 6.39 -5.52 6.80
CA CYS A 25 5.38 -5.38 5.79
C CYS A 25 4.35 -4.34 6.21
N LEU A 26 3.69 -3.70 5.23
CA LEU A 26 2.45 -2.98 5.52
C LEU A 26 1.43 -3.95 6.11
N ASP A 27 0.85 -3.59 7.25
CA ASP A 27 -0.10 -4.39 7.98
C ASP A 27 -1.23 -3.49 8.50
N SER A 28 -2.45 -4.00 8.50
CA SER A 28 -3.52 -3.40 9.28
C SER A 28 -4.44 -4.49 9.75
N ALA A 29 -4.69 -4.54 11.06
CA ALA A 29 -5.58 -5.52 11.68
C ALA A 29 -7.06 -5.34 11.30
N ALA A 30 -7.40 -4.23 10.62
CA ALA A 30 -8.76 -3.88 10.27
C ALA A 30 -9.43 -4.94 9.40
N THR A 31 -10.52 -5.51 9.89
CA THR A 31 -11.48 -6.19 9.02
C THR A 31 -12.31 -5.10 8.33
N GLY A 32 -12.60 -5.19 7.02
CA GLY A 32 -13.06 -4.05 6.18
C GLY A 32 -14.30 -3.23 6.62
N THR A 33 -14.87 -3.51 7.78
CA THR A 33 -15.87 -2.69 8.49
C THR A 33 -15.28 -1.69 9.48
N GLU A 34 -14.03 -1.88 9.91
CA GLU A 34 -13.30 -0.98 10.81
C GLU A 34 -12.77 0.21 10.02
N MET A 35 -13.34 1.38 10.29
CA MET A 35 -12.99 2.62 9.63
C MET A 35 -11.84 3.31 10.38
N GLN A 36 -10.96 3.97 9.64
CA GLN A 36 -9.87 4.79 10.20
C GLN A 36 -8.83 4.02 11.00
N SER A 37 -8.73 2.70 10.79
CA SER A 37 -7.68 1.89 11.38
C SER A 37 -6.32 2.28 10.80
N ALA A 38 -5.33 2.36 11.68
CA ALA A 38 -3.95 2.64 11.29
C ALA A 38 -3.41 1.53 10.37
N VAL A 39 -2.52 1.92 9.47
CA VAL A 39 -1.67 1.00 8.73
C VAL A 39 -0.27 1.11 9.32
N ASP A 40 0.20 0.04 9.94
CA ASP A 40 1.44 0.00 10.69
C ASP A 40 2.40 -1.03 10.11
N PRO A 41 3.72 -0.91 10.39
CA PRO A 41 4.67 -1.92 9.98
C PRO A 41 4.58 -3.11 10.94
N TYR A 42 4.52 -4.32 10.39
CA TYR A 42 4.56 -5.55 11.18
C TYR A 42 5.48 -6.59 10.53
N PRO A 43 6.13 -7.50 11.27
CA PRO A 43 6.96 -8.53 10.67
C PRO A 43 6.24 -9.28 9.54
N CYS A 44 6.88 -9.36 8.38
CA CYS A 44 6.32 -10.06 7.23
C CYS A 44 6.12 -11.54 7.56
N HIS A 45 4.89 -12.04 7.43
CA HIS A 45 4.57 -13.42 7.81
C HIS A 45 4.10 -14.29 6.64
N GLY A 46 3.82 -13.71 5.46
CA GLY A 46 3.48 -14.50 4.26
C GLY A 46 2.21 -15.34 4.35
N GLN A 47 1.26 -14.93 5.19
CA GLN A 47 -0.02 -15.64 5.37
C GLN A 47 -1.19 -14.93 4.69
N GLY A 48 -0.92 -13.83 3.96
CA GLY A 48 -1.95 -12.95 3.41
C GLY A 48 -2.67 -12.18 4.53
N GLY A 49 -4.01 -12.17 4.49
CA GLY A 49 -4.84 -11.52 5.51
C GLY A 49 -4.52 -10.03 5.68
N ASN A 50 -4.09 -9.66 6.89
CA ASN A 50 -3.82 -8.27 7.26
C ASN A 50 -2.61 -7.64 6.54
N GLN A 51 -1.76 -8.47 5.91
CA GLN A 51 -0.63 -8.04 5.08
C GLN A 51 -0.88 -8.24 3.58
N TYR A 52 -2.11 -8.63 3.20
CA TYR A 52 -2.48 -8.78 1.81
C TYR A 52 -2.94 -7.43 1.23
N TRP A 53 -2.27 -7.01 0.17
CA TRP A 53 -2.53 -5.74 -0.51
C TRP A 53 -2.60 -5.91 -2.02
N MET A 54 -3.42 -5.05 -2.64
CA MET A 54 -3.56 -4.94 -4.07
C MET A 54 -3.29 -3.53 -4.54
N LEU A 55 -2.47 -3.36 -5.58
CA LEU A 55 -2.35 -2.09 -6.30
C LEU A 55 -3.25 -2.14 -7.55
N SER A 56 -4.20 -1.23 -7.66
CA SER A 56 -5.14 -1.15 -8.78
C SER A 56 -4.64 -0.26 -9.93
N LYS A 57 -5.25 -0.38 -11.13
CA LYS A 57 -5.06 0.56 -12.27
C LYS A 57 -5.29 2.01 -11.92
N ALA A 58 -6.27 2.25 -11.06
CA ALA A 58 -6.63 3.59 -10.61
C ALA A 58 -5.60 4.18 -9.64
N GLY A 59 -4.60 3.40 -9.23
CA GLY A 59 -3.58 3.79 -8.25
C GLY A 59 -4.07 3.66 -6.81
N GLU A 60 -5.01 2.77 -6.52
CA GLU A 60 -5.42 2.48 -5.14
C GLU A 60 -4.55 1.35 -4.58
N ILE A 61 -4.03 1.50 -3.36
CA ILE A 61 -3.50 0.38 -2.57
C ILE A 61 -4.62 -0.07 -1.65
N ARG A 62 -5.16 -1.27 -1.86
CA ARG A 62 -6.43 -1.69 -1.25
C ARG A 62 -6.44 -3.14 -0.78
N ARG A 63 -7.36 -3.43 0.14
CA ARG A 63 -7.81 -4.76 0.54
C ARG A 63 -9.33 -4.73 0.60
N ASP A 64 -9.97 -5.55 -0.23
CA ASP A 64 -11.42 -5.52 -0.46
C ASP A 64 -11.89 -4.09 -0.79
N GLU A 65 -12.84 -3.53 -0.03
CA GLU A 65 -13.38 -2.17 -0.20
C GLU A 65 -12.66 -1.11 0.65
N ALA A 66 -11.54 -1.45 1.30
CA ALA A 66 -10.72 -0.52 2.08
C ALA A 66 -9.45 -0.14 1.32
N CYS A 67 -9.19 1.17 1.23
CA CYS A 67 -8.06 1.77 0.54
C CYS A 67 -7.14 2.47 1.53
N LEU A 68 -5.83 2.47 1.26
CA LEU A 68 -4.88 3.36 1.92
C LEU A 68 -5.26 4.80 1.62
N ASP A 69 -5.36 5.60 2.67
CA ASP A 69 -5.78 6.99 2.64
C ASP A 69 -4.78 7.86 3.42
N TYR A 70 -4.33 8.96 2.82
CA TYR A 70 -3.46 9.93 3.47
C TYR A 70 -3.96 11.36 3.26
N ALA A 71 -4.36 11.99 4.36
CA ALA A 71 -4.87 13.36 4.40
C ALA A 71 -3.93 14.35 5.15
N GLY A 72 -2.66 13.98 5.37
CA GLY A 72 -1.65 14.88 5.96
C GLY A 72 -1.08 14.44 7.32
N HIS A 73 -1.70 13.45 7.98
CA HIS A 73 -1.28 12.96 9.29
C HIS A 73 -0.82 11.50 9.21
N ASP A 74 -1.69 10.55 9.54
CA ASP A 74 -1.40 9.11 9.49
C ASP A 74 -1.89 8.51 8.17
N VAL A 75 -1.31 7.37 7.79
CA VAL A 75 -1.83 6.52 6.71
C VAL A 75 -2.82 5.53 7.32
N ILE A 76 -4.06 5.58 6.88
CA ILE A 76 -5.15 4.80 7.45
C ILE A 76 -5.86 3.98 6.37
N LEU A 77 -6.71 3.05 6.82
CA LEU A 77 -7.71 2.45 5.96
C LEU A 77 -9.01 3.26 5.97
N TYR A 78 -9.50 3.54 4.76
CA TYR A 78 -10.76 4.22 4.53
C TYR A 78 -11.52 3.57 3.38
N PRO A 79 -12.87 3.61 3.34
CA PRO A 79 -13.64 3.11 2.22
C PRO A 79 -13.14 3.66 0.88
N CYS A 80 -12.90 2.76 -0.08
CA CYS A 80 -12.48 3.11 -1.42
C CYS A 80 -13.57 3.93 -2.10
N HIS A 81 -13.26 5.15 -2.54
CA HIS A 81 -14.23 6.06 -3.15
C HIS A 81 -13.99 6.30 -4.65
N GLY A 82 -12.95 5.73 -5.25
CA GLY A 82 -12.65 5.81 -6.70
C GLY A 82 -12.28 7.20 -7.23
N SER A 83 -12.37 8.24 -6.41
CA SER A 83 -12.12 9.65 -6.78
C SER A 83 -10.65 10.06 -6.72
N LYS A 84 -9.72 9.09 -6.59
CA LYS A 84 -8.27 9.32 -6.44
C LYS A 84 -7.96 10.15 -5.19
N GLY A 85 -7.56 11.42 -5.34
CA GLY A 85 -7.30 12.34 -4.22
C GLY A 85 -6.26 11.80 -3.23
N ASN A 86 -6.70 11.68 -1.98
CA ASN A 86 -5.98 11.10 -0.83
C ASN A 86 -5.82 9.58 -0.86
N GLN A 87 -6.48 8.88 -1.80
CA GLN A 87 -6.38 7.43 -2.00
C GLN A 87 -5.58 7.06 -3.27
N PHE A 88 -4.88 8.05 -3.86
CA PHE A 88 -4.10 7.83 -5.07
C PHE A 88 -2.61 7.68 -4.78
N TRP A 89 -2.07 6.57 -5.25
CA TRP A 89 -0.71 6.12 -5.03
C TRP A 89 -0.05 5.73 -6.34
N LYS A 90 1.23 6.06 -6.48
CA LYS A 90 2.06 5.68 -7.61
C LYS A 90 3.24 4.87 -7.12
N TYR A 91 3.42 3.68 -7.68
CA TYR A 91 4.61 2.90 -7.41
C TYR A 91 5.65 3.14 -8.51
N ASN A 92 6.85 3.57 -8.13
CA ASN A 92 8.00 3.66 -9.01
C ASN A 92 8.88 2.43 -8.80
N GLN A 93 8.83 1.47 -9.72
CA GLN A 93 9.59 0.22 -9.62
C GLN A 93 11.11 0.43 -9.62
N GLN A 94 11.62 1.41 -10.37
CA GLN A 94 13.07 1.67 -10.46
C GLN A 94 13.62 2.19 -9.13
N LYS A 95 12.89 3.11 -8.49
CA LYS A 95 13.25 3.70 -7.19
C LYS A 95 12.73 2.89 -6.00
N ARG A 96 11.85 1.91 -6.25
CA ARG A 96 11.09 1.15 -5.26
C ARG A 96 10.27 2.04 -4.31
N GLN A 97 9.81 3.19 -4.78
CA GLN A 97 9.10 4.15 -3.94
C GLN A 97 7.60 4.10 -4.19
N ILE A 98 6.82 4.17 -3.10
CA ILE A 98 5.38 4.39 -3.14
C ILE A 98 5.16 5.87 -2.86
N ARG A 99 4.74 6.62 -3.88
CA ARG A 99 4.51 8.07 -3.80
C ARG A 99 3.03 8.36 -3.75
N HIS A 100 2.63 9.19 -2.79
CA HIS A 100 1.27 9.68 -2.69
C HIS A 100 1.02 10.79 -3.71
N GLY A 101 -0.12 10.73 -4.40
CA GLY A 101 -0.39 11.55 -5.57
C GLY A 101 -0.58 13.03 -5.30
N SER A 102 -1.27 13.40 -4.21
CA SER A 102 -1.63 14.79 -3.93
C SER A 102 -0.63 15.52 -3.02
N SER A 103 0.04 14.80 -2.11
CA SER A 103 1.06 15.38 -1.23
C SER A 103 2.47 15.31 -1.80
N ASP A 104 2.67 14.54 -2.88
CA ASP A 104 3.96 14.26 -3.50
C ASP A 104 5.02 13.60 -2.60
N LYS A 105 4.65 13.23 -1.37
CA LYS A 105 5.47 12.52 -0.37
C LYS A 105 5.56 11.02 -0.65
N CYS A 106 6.57 10.39 -0.07
CA CYS A 106 6.80 8.95 -0.16
C CYS A 106 6.48 8.24 1.15
N LEU A 107 5.92 7.04 1.02
CA LEU A 107 5.67 6.13 2.13
C LEU A 107 7.01 5.63 2.69
N ALA A 108 7.15 5.63 4.01
CA ALA A 108 8.33 5.16 4.71
C ALA A 108 7.98 4.41 5.99
N ILE A 109 8.89 3.56 6.47
CA ILE A 109 8.85 3.07 7.85
C ILE A 109 9.56 4.09 8.75
N SER A 110 9.00 4.42 9.91
CA SER A 110 9.62 5.32 10.91
C SER A 110 11.01 4.82 11.34
N GLU A 111 11.88 5.69 11.85
CA GLU A 111 13.19 5.27 12.37
C GLU A 111 13.09 4.24 13.51
N LYS A 112 12.03 4.35 14.32
CA LYS A 112 11.71 3.42 15.40
C LYS A 112 11.10 2.10 14.92
N LYS A 113 10.74 2.01 13.63
CA LYS A 113 10.11 0.86 12.99
C LYS A 113 8.74 0.47 13.57
N ASP A 114 8.08 1.43 14.20
CA ASP A 114 6.80 1.26 14.90
C ASP A 114 5.61 1.87 14.14
N LYS A 115 5.88 2.66 13.09
CA LYS A 115 4.86 3.39 12.32
C LYS A 115 5.20 3.46 10.84
N VAL A 116 4.15 3.54 10.02
CA VAL A 116 4.26 4.00 8.64
C VAL A 116 4.11 5.53 8.64
N VAL A 117 4.98 6.21 7.90
CA VAL A 117 5.01 7.68 7.85
C VAL A 117 5.12 8.17 6.41
N MET A 118 4.78 9.44 6.20
CA MET A 118 4.92 10.12 4.91
C MET A 118 6.01 11.19 4.99
N GLU A 119 7.07 11.01 4.20
CA GLU A 119 8.26 11.86 4.20
C GLU A 119 8.52 12.44 2.81
N GLU A 120 9.40 13.44 2.72
CA GLU A 120 9.91 13.89 1.43
C GLU A 120 10.62 12.73 0.72
N CYS A 121 10.37 12.59 -0.58
CA CYS A 121 10.90 11.46 -1.34
C CYS A 121 12.42 11.57 -1.52
N ASP A 122 13.15 10.60 -0.99
CA ASP A 122 14.60 10.42 -1.20
C ASP A 122 14.88 8.99 -1.67
N SER A 123 15.35 8.85 -2.91
CA SER A 123 15.66 7.52 -3.48
C SER A 123 16.82 6.82 -2.80
N ASN A 124 17.67 7.53 -2.05
CA ASN A 124 18.75 6.95 -1.27
C ASN A 124 18.25 6.41 0.08
N GLN A 125 17.06 6.79 0.51
CA GLN A 125 16.52 6.36 1.80
C GLN A 125 15.91 4.97 1.70
N LEU A 126 16.61 3.97 2.25
CA LEU A 126 16.14 2.58 2.24
C LEU A 126 14.81 2.35 3.00
N ARG A 127 14.48 3.18 4.00
CA ARG A 127 13.16 3.17 4.68
C ARG A 127 11.99 3.49 3.75
N GLN A 128 12.25 4.12 2.60
CA GLN A 128 11.26 4.47 1.58
C GLN A 128 11.20 3.46 0.41
N GLN A 129 11.97 2.37 0.50
CA GLN A 129 12.05 1.38 -0.57
C GLN A 129 11.21 0.15 -0.24
N TRP A 130 10.24 -0.14 -1.10
CA TRP A 130 9.22 -1.16 -0.94
C TRP A 130 9.27 -2.15 -2.10
N LYS A 131 9.14 -3.43 -1.78
CA LYS A 131 8.95 -4.52 -2.73
C LYS A 131 7.48 -4.91 -2.71
N LEU A 132 6.83 -4.72 -3.85
CA LEU A 132 5.48 -5.20 -4.13
C LEU A 132 5.58 -6.62 -4.69
N GLU A 133 5.04 -7.60 -3.98
CA GLU A 133 5.08 -8.99 -4.41
C GLU A 133 4.11 -9.27 -5.57
N ASN A 134 4.58 -10.04 -6.56
CA ASN A 134 3.85 -10.28 -7.82
C ASN A 134 3.52 -9.00 -8.59
N TYR A 135 4.32 -7.94 -8.43
CA TYR A 135 4.19 -6.73 -9.22
C TYR A 135 4.46 -6.98 -10.70
N ASP A 136 3.49 -6.64 -11.55
CA ASP A 136 3.58 -6.77 -13.00
C ASP A 136 3.25 -5.44 -13.68
N PRO A 137 4.27 -4.71 -14.20
CA PRO A 137 4.03 -3.42 -14.85
C PRO A 137 3.23 -3.54 -16.15
N SER A 138 3.15 -4.72 -16.77
CA SER A 138 2.37 -4.92 -18.01
C SER A 138 0.87 -4.94 -17.76
N LYS A 139 0.45 -5.13 -16.50
CA LYS A 139 -0.95 -5.16 -16.15
C LYS A 139 -1.51 -3.75 -15.89
N LEU A 140 -0.66 -2.79 -15.46
CA LEU A 140 -1.01 -1.38 -15.18
C LEU A 140 -1.75 -0.66 -16.31
#